data_AF-A0A1W9MFT6-F1
#
_entry.id   AF-A0A1W9MFT6-F1
#
_cell.length_a   1.000
_cell.length_b   1.000
_cell.length_c   1.000
_cell.angle_alpha   90.00
_cell.angle_beta   90.00
_cell.angle_gamma   90.00
#
_symmetry.space_group_name_H-M   'P 1'
#
loop_
_entity.id
_entity.type
_entity.pdbx_description
1 polymer ?
#
loop_
_entity_poly.entity_id
_entity_poly.type
_entity_poly.pdbx_seq_one_letter_code
_entity_poly.pdbx_strand_id
1 'polypeptide(L)'
;MLTRITVLILSIVLYSFFYVLTAPGWFYIKDTPLVYAIKQNDSKAFNSLLETEDFEIKDGVGATPLSVAVDEVNYKFTKELLEKGANPNARSDFADRPIIYEAAASVCYPRFNRSKDTAREIVKLLIKYGADVNARAIGGGTAILWAAGCGDSTLTTILIDNGANVNIVSKEGLPPLHQAIHESRRSKSYETIEALITGGANPHVKDSEANYGKTAIELAKEYDDFKLVNILEKSNSDASLSSYSSERMTLTHEALRIESIFYRYGIYLPANKINFITRYPIIILILPSLVAGLTGIVKKDVFLVSAGAVQLFIIVILSILIIVFGDSS
;
A
#
# COMPACT_ATOMS: atom_id res chain seq x y z
N MET A 1 -3.84 52.58 -36.97
CA MET A 1 -4.16 51.47 -36.04
C MET A 1 -3.79 50.11 -36.67
N LEU A 2 -4.23 49.81 -37.89
CA LEU A 2 -3.84 48.60 -38.64
C LEU A 2 -2.32 48.36 -38.73
N THR A 3 -1.54 49.41 -39.02
CA THR A 3 -0.08 49.32 -39.18
C THR A 3 0.67 48.91 -37.92
N ARG A 4 0.14 49.22 -36.73
CA ARG A 4 0.77 48.82 -35.46
C ARG A 4 0.47 47.36 -35.12
N ILE A 5 -0.73 46.89 -35.44
CA ILE A 5 -1.16 45.50 -35.24
C ILE A 5 -0.41 44.58 -36.20
N THR A 6 -0.24 44.97 -37.47
CA THR A 6 0.53 44.18 -38.45
C THR A 6 1.99 44.07 -38.06
N VAL A 7 2.60 45.15 -37.54
CA VAL A 7 4.00 45.13 -37.06
C VAL A 7 4.14 44.24 -35.83
N LEU A 8 3.16 44.24 -34.91
CA LEU A 8 3.18 43.37 -33.74
C LEU A 8 3.09 41.89 -34.15
N ILE A 9 2.15 41.55 -35.04
CA ILE A 9 1.98 40.18 -35.54
C ILE A 9 3.24 39.72 -36.29
N LEU A 10 3.80 40.55 -37.17
CA LEU A 10 5.06 40.24 -37.86
C LEU A 10 6.23 40.08 -36.89
N SER A 11 6.30 40.89 -35.84
CA SER A 11 7.36 40.78 -34.83
C SER A 11 7.26 39.48 -34.02
N ILE A 12 6.05 39.04 -33.69
CA ILE A 12 5.80 37.77 -32.98
C ILE A 12 6.12 36.59 -33.90
N VAL A 13 5.70 36.63 -35.17
CA VAL A 13 5.98 35.57 -36.16
C VAL A 13 7.49 35.48 -36.44
N LEU A 14 8.17 36.61 -36.60
CA LEU A 14 9.62 36.64 -36.83
C LEU A 14 10.40 36.20 -35.59
N TYR A 15 9.98 36.58 -34.38
CA TYR A 15 10.61 36.12 -33.14
C TYR A 15 10.46 34.60 -32.97
N SER A 16 9.26 34.08 -33.26
CA SER A 16 8.97 32.65 -33.25
C SER A 16 9.78 31.88 -34.31
N PHE A 17 10.06 32.50 -35.45
CA PHE A 17 10.80 31.89 -36.55
C PHE A 17 12.33 31.97 -36.36
N PHE A 18 12.85 33.07 -35.81
CA PHE A 18 14.29 33.23 -35.53
C PHE A 18 14.76 32.34 -34.37
N TYR A 19 13.91 32.14 -33.36
CA TYR A 19 14.21 31.26 -32.23
C TYR A 19 14.38 29.79 -32.65
N VAL A 20 13.74 29.38 -33.76
CA VAL A 20 13.84 28.02 -34.33
C VAL A 20 15.21 27.76 -34.99
N LEU A 21 15.91 28.81 -35.45
CA LEU A 21 17.10 28.65 -36.31
C LEU A 21 18.45 28.76 -35.60
N THR A 22 18.53 29.33 -34.38
CA THR A 22 19.82 29.72 -33.78
C THR A 22 20.21 28.99 -32.49
N ALA A 23 19.42 28.05 -31.97
CA ALA A 23 19.74 27.36 -30.71
C ALA A 23 20.37 25.96 -30.94
N PRO A 24 21.59 25.69 -30.44
CA PRO A 24 22.25 24.40 -30.61
C PRO A 24 21.59 23.30 -29.75
N GLY A 25 20.94 22.36 -30.42
CA GLY A 25 20.99 20.92 -30.16
C GLY A 25 20.33 20.32 -28.91
N TRP A 26 20.25 20.97 -27.75
CA TRP A 26 19.87 20.32 -26.47
C TRP A 26 18.63 20.89 -25.76
N PHE A 27 17.91 21.84 -26.36
CA PHE A 27 16.63 22.38 -25.83
C PHE A 27 15.57 22.46 -26.93
N TYR A 28 15.06 21.31 -27.37
CA TYR A 28 13.81 21.24 -28.13
C TYR A 28 12.69 20.77 -27.22
N ILE A 29 12.32 21.60 -26.25
CA ILE A 29 11.06 21.47 -25.53
C ILE A 29 10.30 22.77 -25.76
N LYS A 30 9.29 22.74 -26.63
CA LYS A 30 8.36 23.87 -26.77
C LYS A 30 7.38 23.83 -25.60
N ASP A 31 7.84 24.22 -24.42
CA ASP A 31 6.94 24.61 -23.35
C ASP A 31 6.05 25.75 -23.89
N THR A 32 4.74 25.67 -23.69
CA THR A 32 3.89 26.84 -23.95
C THR A 32 4.30 27.97 -23.00
N PRO A 33 4.13 29.25 -23.36
CA PRO A 33 4.46 30.35 -22.46
C PRO A 33 3.79 30.21 -21.09
N LEU A 34 2.53 29.74 -21.06
CA LEU A 34 1.83 29.44 -19.82
C LEU A 34 2.47 28.30 -19.01
N VAL A 35 2.87 27.20 -19.65
CA VAL A 35 3.60 26.10 -18.97
C VAL A 35 4.94 26.59 -18.40
N TYR A 36 5.66 27.43 -19.14
CA TYR A 36 6.91 28.01 -18.65
C TYR A 36 6.69 28.89 -17.42
N ALA A 37 5.65 29.73 -17.41
CA ALA A 37 5.29 30.54 -16.25
C ALA A 37 4.97 29.69 -15.01
N ILE A 38 4.29 28.55 -15.19
CA ILE A 38 4.00 27.59 -14.10
C ILE A 38 5.30 27.01 -13.54
N LYS A 39 6.19 26.50 -14.39
CA LYS A 39 7.48 25.90 -13.97
C LYS A 39 8.38 26.89 -13.24
N GLN A 40 8.37 28.16 -13.65
CA GLN A 40 9.11 29.23 -12.97
C GLN A 40 8.40 29.81 -11.75
N ASN A 41 7.18 29.35 -11.45
CA ASN A 41 6.31 29.88 -10.41
C ASN A 41 6.03 31.41 -10.55
N ASP A 42 5.99 31.92 -11.78
CA ASP A 42 5.75 33.33 -12.07
C ASP A 42 4.24 33.61 -12.14
N SER A 43 3.66 33.99 -11.00
CA SER A 43 2.24 34.34 -10.89
C SER A 43 1.83 35.52 -11.79
N LYS A 44 2.72 36.46 -12.12
CA LYS A 44 2.36 37.62 -12.94
C LYS A 44 2.26 37.22 -14.41
N ALA A 45 3.25 36.47 -14.90
CA ALA A 45 3.23 35.91 -16.24
C ALA A 45 2.04 34.96 -16.40
N PHE A 46 1.82 34.06 -15.43
CA PHE A 46 0.70 33.13 -15.42
C PHE A 46 -0.65 33.85 -15.59
N ASN A 47 -0.95 34.84 -14.75
CA ASN A 47 -2.23 35.57 -14.82
C ASN A 47 -2.41 36.35 -16.13
N SER A 48 -1.32 36.87 -16.70
CA SER A 48 -1.39 37.63 -17.95
C SER A 48 -1.66 36.71 -19.14
N LEU A 49 -1.06 35.52 -19.14
CA LEU A 49 -1.17 34.53 -20.21
C LEU A 49 -2.49 33.76 -20.17
N LEU A 50 -3.02 33.50 -18.96
CA LEU A 50 -4.28 32.77 -18.75
C LEU A 50 -5.50 33.47 -19.39
N GLU A 51 -5.46 34.80 -19.54
CA GLU A 51 -6.53 35.57 -20.19
C GLU A 51 -6.44 35.56 -21.73
N THR A 52 -5.32 35.10 -22.29
CA THR A 52 -5.01 35.24 -23.72
C THR A 52 -4.75 33.93 -24.45
N GLU A 53 -4.36 32.88 -23.74
CA GLU A 53 -3.97 31.59 -24.32
C GLU A 53 -5.04 30.52 -24.09
N ASP A 54 -5.20 29.63 -25.09
CA ASP A 54 -5.92 28.37 -24.90
C ASP A 54 -5.04 27.43 -24.05
N PHE A 55 -5.47 27.23 -22.80
CA PHE A 55 -4.74 26.46 -21.80
C PHE A 55 -5.02 24.94 -21.86
N GLU A 56 -5.75 24.46 -22.87
CA GLU A 56 -5.86 23.02 -23.17
C GLU A 56 -4.79 22.55 -24.16
N ILE A 57 -4.01 23.48 -24.74
CA ILE A 57 -2.93 23.14 -25.67
C ILE A 57 -1.84 22.40 -24.92
N LYS A 58 -1.54 21.20 -25.42
CA LYS A 58 -0.41 20.40 -24.97
C LYS A 58 0.92 21.00 -25.44
N ASP A 59 1.90 21.06 -24.56
CA ASP A 59 3.26 21.48 -24.89
C ASP A 59 3.97 20.46 -25.81
N GLY A 60 5.24 20.71 -26.17
CA GLY A 60 6.02 19.80 -27.02
C GLY A 60 6.27 18.41 -26.44
N VAL A 61 6.01 18.21 -25.14
CA VAL A 61 6.07 16.90 -24.44
C VAL A 61 4.67 16.30 -24.29
N GLY A 62 3.63 17.09 -24.59
CA GLY A 62 2.26 16.66 -24.50
C GLY A 62 1.55 16.99 -23.18
N ALA A 63 2.17 17.82 -22.34
CA ALA A 63 1.61 18.20 -21.05
C ALA A 63 0.65 19.40 -21.22
N THR A 64 -0.49 19.35 -20.54
CA THR A 64 -1.37 20.51 -20.36
C THR A 64 -0.83 21.39 -19.24
N PRO A 65 -1.06 22.72 -19.27
CA PRO A 65 -0.83 23.61 -18.12
C PRO A 65 -1.34 23.04 -16.78
N LEU A 66 -2.52 22.41 -16.77
CA LEU A 66 -3.07 21.78 -15.58
C LEU A 66 -2.20 20.61 -15.10
N SER A 67 -1.79 19.71 -15.99
CA SER A 67 -0.90 18.60 -15.62
C SER A 67 0.44 19.06 -15.07
N VAL A 68 1.01 20.14 -15.61
CA VAL A 68 2.26 20.70 -15.08
C VAL A 68 2.05 21.34 -13.71
N ALA A 69 0.95 22.07 -13.50
CA ALA A 69 0.65 22.65 -12.19
C ALA A 69 0.46 21.56 -11.10
N VAL A 70 -0.13 20.41 -11.48
CA VAL A 70 -0.30 19.25 -10.60
C VAL A 70 1.03 18.53 -10.33
N ASP A 71 1.87 18.28 -11.34
CA ASP A 71 3.21 17.71 -11.13
C ASP A 71 4.02 18.61 -10.20
N GLU A 72 3.98 19.93 -10.42
CA GLU A 72 4.63 20.95 -9.59
C GLU A 72 4.04 21.08 -8.17
N VAL A 73 2.94 20.39 -7.86
CA VAL A 73 2.20 20.48 -6.59
C VAL A 73 1.82 21.94 -6.26
N ASN A 74 1.51 22.73 -7.30
CA ASN A 74 1.13 24.13 -7.18
C ASN A 74 -0.39 24.26 -7.05
N TYR A 75 -0.88 24.25 -5.81
CA TYR A 75 -2.31 24.35 -5.52
C TYR A 75 -2.95 25.62 -6.11
N LYS A 76 -2.26 26.75 -6.08
CA LYS A 76 -2.80 28.04 -6.55
C LYS A 76 -3.07 27.99 -8.05
N PHE A 77 -2.07 27.62 -8.86
CA PHE A 77 -2.24 27.52 -10.31
C PHE A 77 -3.20 26.42 -10.71
N THR A 78 -3.18 25.28 -10.00
CA THR A 78 -4.15 24.19 -10.23
C THR A 78 -5.58 24.70 -10.05
N LYS A 79 -5.83 25.44 -8.96
CA LYS A 79 -7.14 26.01 -8.67
C LYS A 79 -7.58 27.02 -9.72
N GLU A 80 -6.71 27.96 -10.08
CA GLU A 80 -7.03 29.00 -11.07
C GLU A 80 -7.31 28.40 -12.46
N LEU A 81 -6.57 27.37 -12.88
CA LEU A 81 -6.83 26.65 -14.14
C LEU A 81 -8.18 25.92 -14.12
N LEU A 82 -8.50 25.21 -13.04
CA LEU A 82 -9.79 24.52 -12.89
C LEU A 82 -10.97 25.50 -12.85
N GLU A 83 -10.82 26.65 -12.18
CA GLU A 83 -11.83 27.71 -12.15
C GLU A 83 -12.10 28.31 -13.54
N LYS A 84 -11.08 28.34 -14.41
CA LYS A 84 -11.20 28.76 -15.82
C LYS A 84 -11.74 27.66 -16.74
N GLY A 85 -11.97 26.45 -16.23
CA GLY A 85 -12.56 25.35 -16.98
C GLY A 85 -11.56 24.34 -17.54
N ALA A 86 -10.35 24.28 -17.02
CA ALA A 86 -9.38 23.25 -17.41
C ALA A 86 -9.93 21.85 -17.15
N ASN A 87 -9.69 20.92 -18.08
CA ASN A 87 -10.24 19.58 -18.02
C ASN A 87 -9.63 18.76 -16.87
N PRO A 88 -10.39 18.43 -15.79
CA PRO A 88 -9.87 17.66 -14.65
C PRO A 88 -9.61 16.19 -14.99
N ASN A 89 -10.02 15.74 -16.17
CA ASN A 89 -9.76 14.40 -16.71
C ASN A 89 -8.69 14.42 -17.81
N ALA A 90 -7.94 15.50 -17.92
CA ALA A 90 -6.78 15.56 -18.80
C ALA A 90 -5.83 14.39 -18.51
N ARG A 91 -5.25 13.86 -19.58
CA ARG A 91 -4.25 12.80 -19.51
C ARG A 91 -2.91 13.41 -19.89
N SER A 92 -1.90 13.20 -19.04
CA SER A 92 -0.54 13.62 -19.32
C SER A 92 0.11 12.66 -20.30
N ASP A 93 0.94 13.19 -21.20
CA ASP A 93 1.55 12.39 -22.27
C ASP A 93 2.69 11.48 -21.77
N PHE A 94 3.09 11.59 -20.50
CA PHE A 94 3.90 10.57 -19.82
C PHE A 94 3.10 9.28 -19.62
N ALA A 95 3.09 8.43 -20.65
CA ALA A 95 2.38 7.14 -20.68
C ALA A 95 0.86 7.28 -20.49
N ASP A 96 0.27 8.37 -20.99
CA ASP A 96 -1.18 8.59 -21.02
C ASP A 96 -1.82 8.44 -19.63
N ARG A 97 -1.29 9.16 -18.64
CA ARG A 97 -1.71 9.02 -17.24
C ARG A 97 -2.83 10.02 -16.90
N PRO A 98 -3.92 9.59 -16.25
CA PRO A 98 -4.90 10.53 -15.71
C PRO A 98 -4.25 11.51 -14.73
N ILE A 99 -4.63 12.78 -14.76
CA ILE A 99 -4.04 13.79 -13.88
C ILE A 99 -4.24 13.49 -12.38
N ILE A 100 -5.36 12.85 -12.01
CA ILE A 100 -5.62 12.41 -10.63
C ILE A 100 -4.66 11.29 -10.18
N TYR A 101 -4.20 10.45 -11.11
CA TYR A 101 -3.18 9.43 -10.85
C TYR A 101 -1.82 10.09 -10.58
N GLU A 102 -1.49 11.16 -11.30
CA GLU A 102 -0.26 11.94 -11.13
C GLU A 102 -0.27 12.70 -9.79
N ALA A 103 -1.38 13.36 -9.44
CA ALA A 103 -1.56 14.00 -8.13
C ALA A 103 -1.38 13.00 -6.97
N ALA A 104 -1.97 11.80 -7.09
CA ALA A 104 -1.80 10.73 -6.10
C ALA A 104 -0.35 10.24 -6.01
N ALA A 105 0.34 10.08 -7.14
CA ALA A 105 1.75 9.70 -7.17
C ALA A 105 2.63 10.72 -6.43
N SER A 106 2.35 12.02 -6.55
CA SER A 106 3.07 13.10 -5.85
C SER A 106 2.93 13.05 -4.32
N VAL A 107 1.86 12.44 -3.79
CA VAL A 107 1.73 12.17 -2.34
C VAL A 107 2.69 11.07 -1.90
N CYS A 108 2.81 10.01 -2.71
CA CYS A 108 3.64 8.85 -2.42
C CYS A 108 5.14 9.11 -2.64
N TYR A 109 5.48 9.84 -3.70
CA TYR A 109 6.85 10.17 -4.11
C TYR A 109 7.04 11.69 -4.23
N PRO A 110 7.06 12.42 -3.12
CA PRO A 110 7.25 13.87 -3.14
C PRO A 110 8.64 14.19 -3.72
N ARG A 111 8.67 14.79 -4.90
CA ARG A 111 9.90 15.35 -5.50
C ARG A 111 10.31 16.60 -4.73
N PHE A 112 11.61 16.84 -4.58
CA PHE A 112 12.18 18.11 -4.10
C PHE A 112 11.53 18.70 -2.82
N ASN A 113 11.17 17.87 -1.83
CA ASN A 113 10.50 18.29 -0.58
C ASN A 113 9.12 18.96 -0.77
N ARG A 114 8.39 18.66 -1.85
CA ARG A 114 7.00 19.13 -2.01
C ARG A 114 6.08 18.55 -0.92
N SER A 115 5.11 19.36 -0.49
CA SER A 115 4.21 19.02 0.63
C SER A 115 3.19 17.93 0.23
N LYS A 116 3.17 16.83 1.00
CA LYS A 116 2.14 15.78 0.85
C LYS A 116 0.74 16.31 1.11
N ASP A 117 0.59 17.21 2.08
CA ASP A 117 -0.71 17.80 2.42
C ASP A 117 -1.24 18.62 1.24
N THR A 118 -0.40 19.43 0.61
CA THR A 118 -0.76 20.19 -0.60
C THR A 118 -1.15 19.26 -1.75
N ALA A 119 -0.42 18.15 -1.96
CA ALA A 119 -0.77 17.17 -2.97
C ALA A 119 -2.13 16.50 -2.69
N ARG A 120 -2.46 16.17 -1.44
CA ARG A 120 -3.80 15.67 -1.06
C ARG A 120 -4.89 16.72 -1.29
N GLU A 121 -4.63 17.99 -1.00
CA GLU A 121 -5.58 19.07 -1.31
C GLU A 121 -5.78 19.24 -2.82
N ILE A 122 -4.74 19.05 -3.64
CA ILE A 122 -4.87 19.01 -5.10
C ILE A 122 -5.74 17.83 -5.54
N VAL A 123 -5.60 16.64 -4.96
CA VAL A 123 -6.48 15.50 -5.26
C VAL A 123 -7.94 15.84 -4.94
N LYS A 124 -8.23 16.39 -3.75
CA LYS A 124 -9.59 16.84 -3.39
C LYS A 124 -10.13 17.87 -4.38
N LEU A 125 -9.27 18.80 -4.80
CA LEU A 125 -9.65 19.84 -5.74
C LEU A 125 -9.99 19.26 -7.12
N LEU A 126 -9.17 18.36 -7.65
CA LEU A 126 -9.45 17.67 -8.92
C LEU A 126 -10.79 16.92 -8.86
N ILE A 127 -11.04 16.16 -7.78
CA ILE A 127 -12.30 15.45 -7.56
C ILE A 127 -13.49 16.43 -7.53
N LYS A 128 -13.36 17.55 -6.79
CA LYS A 128 -14.40 18.59 -6.71
C LYS A 128 -14.79 19.14 -8.09
N TYR A 129 -13.83 19.25 -9.01
CA TYR A 129 -14.08 19.73 -10.37
C TYR A 129 -14.51 18.62 -11.35
N GLY A 130 -14.64 17.37 -10.90
CA GLY A 130 -15.17 16.27 -11.71
C GLY A 130 -14.13 15.32 -12.29
N ALA A 131 -12.93 15.23 -11.68
CA ALA A 131 -11.98 14.17 -12.01
C ALA A 131 -12.56 12.80 -11.68
N ASP A 132 -12.43 11.85 -12.61
CA ASP A 132 -12.80 10.45 -12.41
C ASP A 132 -11.81 9.80 -11.42
N VAL A 133 -12.28 9.57 -10.19
CA VAL A 133 -11.53 8.92 -9.11
C VAL A 133 -11.03 7.51 -9.48
N ASN A 134 -11.68 6.85 -10.44
CA ASN A 134 -11.37 5.51 -10.89
C ASN A 134 -10.58 5.47 -12.21
N ALA A 135 -10.13 6.63 -12.70
CA ALA A 135 -9.40 6.72 -13.95
C ALA A 135 -8.15 5.83 -13.95
N ARG A 136 -8.00 5.03 -15.01
CA ARG A 136 -6.91 4.06 -15.16
C ARG A 136 -5.79 4.60 -16.03
N ALA A 137 -4.55 4.46 -15.55
CA ALA A 137 -3.35 4.57 -16.36
C ALA A 137 -3.16 3.31 -17.22
N ILE A 138 -2.33 3.40 -18.27
CA ILE A 138 -2.02 2.26 -19.17
C ILE A 138 -1.57 1.00 -18.40
N GLY A 139 -0.86 1.16 -17.28
CA GLY A 139 -0.43 0.07 -16.41
C GLY A 139 -1.52 -0.50 -15.49
N GLY A 140 -2.79 -0.14 -15.68
CA GLY A 140 -3.89 -0.55 -14.81
C GLY A 140 -3.89 0.10 -13.41
N GLY A 141 -2.95 1.01 -13.17
CA GLY A 141 -2.88 1.78 -11.93
C GLY A 141 -3.99 2.83 -11.83
N THR A 142 -4.42 3.10 -10.60
CA THR A 142 -5.41 4.13 -10.23
C THR A 142 -4.91 4.89 -8.99
N ALA A 143 -5.56 6.01 -8.67
CA ALA A 143 -5.18 6.80 -7.50
C ALA A 143 -5.20 5.98 -6.19
N ILE A 144 -6.18 5.09 -6.02
CA ILE A 144 -6.29 4.27 -4.80
C ILE A 144 -5.20 3.18 -4.71
N LEU A 145 -4.74 2.65 -5.86
CA LEU A 145 -3.60 1.73 -5.88
C LEU A 145 -2.31 2.45 -5.46
N TRP A 146 -2.09 3.71 -5.87
CA TRP A 146 -0.98 4.51 -5.34
C TRP A 146 -1.08 4.71 -3.83
N ALA A 147 -2.22 5.20 -3.36
CA ALA A 147 -2.44 5.48 -1.94
C ALA A 147 -2.19 4.24 -1.06
N ALA A 148 -2.70 3.08 -1.49
CA ALA A 148 -2.48 1.81 -0.83
C ALA A 148 -1.01 1.36 -0.89
N GLY A 149 -0.38 1.43 -2.06
CA GLY A 149 1.00 0.99 -2.27
C GLY A 149 2.05 1.82 -1.54
N CYS A 150 1.75 3.07 -1.16
CA CYS A 150 2.62 3.89 -0.32
C CYS A 150 2.13 4.04 1.13
N GLY A 151 1.03 3.36 1.48
CA GLY A 151 0.48 3.34 2.83
C GLY A 151 -0.08 4.68 3.32
N ASP A 152 -0.52 5.57 2.43
CA ASP A 152 -1.06 6.87 2.81
C ASP A 152 -2.56 6.76 3.16
N SER A 153 -2.85 6.59 4.44
CA SER A 153 -4.23 6.38 4.93
C SER A 153 -5.12 7.58 4.67
N THR A 154 -4.60 8.80 4.82
CA THR A 154 -5.36 10.03 4.55
C THR A 154 -5.80 10.13 3.09
N LEU A 155 -4.90 9.91 2.13
CA LEU A 155 -5.25 9.88 0.72
C LEU A 155 -6.21 8.72 0.39
N THR A 156 -5.99 7.56 1.00
CA THR A 156 -6.87 6.39 0.84
C THR A 156 -8.29 6.72 1.25
N THR A 157 -8.51 7.32 2.42
CA THR A 157 -9.82 7.75 2.90
C THR A 157 -10.46 8.80 1.98
N ILE A 158 -9.69 9.82 1.54
CA ILE A 158 -10.19 10.83 0.59
C ILE A 158 -10.74 10.16 -0.67
N LEU A 159 -10.05 9.17 -1.22
CA LEU A 159 -10.46 8.49 -2.44
C LEU A 159 -11.70 7.60 -2.21
N ILE A 160 -11.73 6.85 -1.10
CA ILE A 160 -12.88 6.00 -0.72
C ILE A 160 -14.14 6.83 -0.53
N ASP A 161 -14.06 7.93 0.22
CA ASP A 161 -15.19 8.83 0.50
C ASP A 161 -15.77 9.46 -0.79
N ASN A 162 -14.98 9.49 -1.87
CA ASN A 162 -15.37 10.01 -3.18
C ASN A 162 -15.66 8.90 -4.21
N GLY A 163 -15.89 7.65 -3.78
CA GLY A 163 -16.36 6.57 -4.64
C GLY A 163 -15.27 5.81 -5.39
N ALA A 164 -14.03 5.81 -4.89
CA ALA A 164 -12.99 4.94 -5.43
C ALA A 164 -13.36 3.46 -5.25
N ASN A 165 -13.15 2.67 -6.31
CA ASN A 165 -13.34 1.22 -6.27
C ASN A 165 -12.20 0.56 -5.47
N VAL A 166 -12.48 0.22 -4.22
CA VAL A 166 -11.56 -0.45 -3.29
C VAL A 166 -11.16 -1.87 -3.70
N ASN A 167 -11.92 -2.49 -4.61
CA ASN A 167 -11.68 -3.86 -5.09
C ASN A 167 -11.10 -3.89 -6.50
N ILE A 168 -10.58 -2.77 -6.99
CA ILE A 168 -9.87 -2.70 -8.27
C ILE A 168 -8.62 -3.58 -8.26
N VAL A 169 -8.16 -4.03 -9.42
CA VAL A 169 -6.91 -4.80 -9.53
C VAL A 169 -5.89 -4.06 -10.39
N SER A 170 -4.63 -4.07 -9.93
CA SER A 170 -3.48 -3.63 -10.72
C SER A 170 -3.24 -4.59 -11.89
N LYS A 171 -2.31 -4.24 -12.80
CA LYS A 171 -1.92 -5.13 -13.90
C LYS A 171 -1.29 -6.44 -13.42
N GLU A 172 -0.64 -6.40 -12.28
CA GLU A 172 -0.07 -7.56 -11.58
C GLU A 172 -1.16 -8.34 -10.82
N GLY A 173 -2.45 -7.97 -10.96
CA GLY A 173 -3.56 -8.62 -10.30
C GLY A 173 -3.56 -8.44 -8.78
N LEU A 174 -2.99 -7.35 -8.28
CA LEU A 174 -3.00 -7.00 -6.86
C LEU A 174 -4.15 -6.05 -6.55
N PRO A 175 -5.08 -6.41 -5.65
CA PRO A 175 -6.02 -5.46 -5.05
C PRO A 175 -5.32 -4.43 -4.16
N PRO A 176 -5.92 -3.24 -3.91
CA PRO A 176 -5.39 -2.25 -2.97
C PRO A 176 -5.07 -2.84 -1.59
N LEU A 177 -5.90 -3.75 -1.07
CA LEU A 177 -5.68 -4.38 0.23
C LEU A 177 -4.36 -5.15 0.29
N HIS A 178 -4.02 -5.93 -0.75
CA HIS A 178 -2.76 -6.65 -0.84
C HIS A 178 -1.56 -5.69 -0.96
N GLN A 179 -1.69 -4.61 -1.74
CA GLN A 179 -0.63 -3.60 -1.83
C GLN A 179 -0.35 -2.94 -0.47
N ALA A 180 -1.40 -2.58 0.27
CA ALA A 180 -1.27 -2.01 1.60
C ALA A 180 -0.63 -2.99 2.60
N ILE A 181 -0.94 -4.30 2.49
CA ILE A 181 -0.32 -5.35 3.31
C ILE A 181 1.17 -5.53 2.98
N HIS A 182 1.57 -5.46 1.72
CA HIS A 182 2.99 -5.50 1.37
C HIS A 182 3.74 -4.28 1.90
N GLU A 183 3.13 -3.09 1.86
CA GLU A 183 3.75 -1.86 2.34
C GLU A 183 3.83 -1.81 3.87
N SER A 184 2.81 -2.31 4.59
CA SER A 184 2.82 -2.37 6.06
C SER A 184 3.97 -3.22 6.61
N ARG A 185 4.57 -4.11 5.81
CA ARG A 185 5.80 -4.82 6.22
C ARG A 185 6.95 -3.88 6.52
N ARG A 186 7.06 -2.76 5.79
CA ARG A 186 8.13 -1.78 5.93
C ARG A 186 7.78 -0.72 6.97
N SER A 187 6.55 -0.21 6.92
CA SER A 187 6.12 0.91 7.77
C SER A 187 5.55 0.49 9.13
N LYS A 188 5.09 -0.76 9.25
CA LYS A 188 4.32 -1.28 10.40
C LYS A 188 3.08 -0.44 10.75
N SER A 189 2.55 0.28 9.76
CA SER A 189 1.32 1.05 9.79
C SER A 189 0.17 0.22 9.20
N TYR A 190 -0.98 0.20 9.88
CA TYR A 190 -2.16 -0.57 9.48
C TYR A 190 -3.36 0.33 9.16
N GLU A 191 -3.21 1.64 9.31
CA GLU A 191 -4.27 2.64 9.15
C GLU A 191 -4.86 2.58 7.73
N THR A 192 -4.02 2.38 6.71
CA THR A 192 -4.47 2.21 5.31
C THR A 192 -5.21 0.89 5.10
N ILE A 193 -4.80 -0.18 5.78
CA ILE A 193 -5.48 -1.49 5.74
C ILE A 193 -6.85 -1.38 6.39
N GLU A 194 -6.94 -0.76 7.58
CA GLU A 194 -8.18 -0.50 8.29
C GLU A 194 -9.13 0.39 7.47
N ALA A 195 -8.61 1.43 6.82
CA ALA A 195 -9.39 2.29 5.93
C ALA A 195 -9.97 1.51 4.73
N LEU A 196 -9.16 0.67 4.07
CA LEU A 196 -9.62 -0.16 2.95
C LEU A 196 -10.69 -1.17 3.38
N ILE A 197 -10.49 -1.86 4.51
CA ILE A 197 -11.46 -2.79 5.08
C ILE A 197 -12.78 -2.08 5.39
N THR A 198 -12.70 -0.93 6.07
CA THR A 198 -13.88 -0.11 6.41
C THR A 198 -14.58 0.39 5.15
N GLY A 199 -13.83 0.68 4.09
CA GLY A 199 -14.32 1.05 2.76
C GLY A 199 -14.90 -0.12 1.94
N GLY A 200 -14.94 -1.34 2.48
CA GLY A 200 -15.53 -2.51 1.82
C GLY A 200 -14.57 -3.32 0.95
N ALA A 201 -13.26 -3.22 1.18
CA ALA A 201 -12.30 -4.11 0.53
C ALA A 201 -12.53 -5.56 0.98
N ASN A 202 -12.55 -6.49 0.02
CA ASN A 202 -12.79 -7.90 0.31
C ASN A 202 -11.48 -8.63 0.69
N PRO A 203 -11.30 -9.07 1.96
CA PRO A 203 -10.07 -9.73 2.40
C PRO A 203 -9.91 -11.17 1.88
N HIS A 204 -10.95 -11.75 1.29
CA HIS A 204 -10.97 -13.12 0.77
C HIS A 204 -10.54 -13.22 -0.70
N VAL A 205 -10.36 -12.08 -1.36
CA VAL A 205 -9.82 -12.06 -2.73
C VAL A 205 -8.38 -12.57 -2.67
N LYS A 206 -8.05 -13.48 -3.59
CA LYS A 206 -6.67 -13.89 -3.81
C LYS A 206 -5.98 -12.87 -4.72
N ASP A 207 -4.72 -12.56 -4.45
CA ASP A 207 -3.90 -11.90 -5.47
C ASP A 207 -3.70 -12.82 -6.69
N SER A 208 -3.05 -12.29 -7.72
CA SER A 208 -2.71 -13.08 -8.90
C SER A 208 -1.91 -14.33 -8.53
N GLU A 209 -2.07 -15.41 -9.30
CA GLU A 209 -1.21 -16.59 -9.20
C GLU A 209 0.29 -16.27 -9.35
N ALA A 210 0.63 -15.23 -10.13
CA ALA A 210 2.01 -14.73 -10.25
C ALA A 210 2.57 -14.14 -8.94
N ASN A 211 1.68 -13.78 -8.00
CA ASN A 211 1.95 -13.27 -6.66
C ASN A 211 1.54 -14.30 -5.58
N TYR A 212 1.67 -15.60 -5.89
CA TYR A 212 1.42 -16.72 -4.96
C TYR A 212 -0.05 -17.07 -4.68
N GLY A 213 -1.02 -16.32 -5.21
CA GLY A 213 -2.45 -16.67 -5.14
C GLY A 213 -3.01 -16.66 -3.72
N LYS A 214 -2.55 -15.71 -2.90
CA LYS A 214 -2.84 -15.63 -1.46
C LYS A 214 -3.91 -14.61 -1.14
N THR A 215 -4.73 -14.94 -0.14
CA THR A 215 -5.65 -14.01 0.52
C THR A 215 -4.91 -13.08 1.48
N ALA A 216 -5.56 -11.99 1.90
CA ALA A 216 -4.98 -11.05 2.86
C ALA A 216 -4.52 -11.73 4.16
N ILE A 217 -5.32 -12.67 4.68
CA ILE A 217 -5.00 -13.38 5.94
C ILE A 217 -3.86 -14.39 5.76
N GLU A 218 -3.74 -15.02 4.60
CA GLU A 218 -2.63 -15.93 4.29
C GLU A 218 -1.30 -15.18 4.22
N LEU A 219 -1.29 -14.00 3.59
CA LEU A 219 -0.12 -13.11 3.58
C LEU A 219 0.26 -12.65 5.00
N ALA A 220 -0.74 -12.24 5.81
CA ALA A 220 -0.51 -11.81 7.18
C ALA A 220 0.14 -12.90 8.05
N LYS A 221 -0.32 -14.16 7.88
CA LYS A 221 0.25 -15.33 8.57
C LYS A 221 1.66 -15.65 8.08
N GLU A 222 1.92 -15.60 6.78
CA GLU A 222 3.26 -15.81 6.23
C GLU A 222 4.26 -14.76 6.71
N TYR A 223 3.81 -13.53 6.95
CA TYR A 223 4.64 -12.45 7.47
C TYR A 223 4.84 -12.51 8.97
N ASP A 224 4.27 -13.52 9.65
CA ASP A 224 4.21 -13.63 11.10
C ASP A 224 3.68 -12.35 11.76
N ASP A 225 2.76 -11.64 11.08
CA ASP A 225 2.21 -10.37 11.53
C ASP A 225 0.90 -10.59 12.29
N PHE A 226 1.03 -10.97 13.56
CA PHE A 226 -0.11 -11.26 14.44
C PHE A 226 -1.08 -10.09 14.59
N LYS A 227 -0.58 -8.85 14.52
CA LYS A 227 -1.46 -7.66 14.61
C LYS A 227 -2.32 -7.55 13.36
N LEU A 228 -1.73 -7.74 12.18
CA LEU A 228 -2.48 -7.77 10.94
C LEU A 228 -3.49 -8.92 10.87
N VAL A 229 -3.12 -10.11 11.35
CA VAL A 229 -4.05 -11.26 11.46
C VAL A 229 -5.26 -10.86 12.30
N ASN A 230 -5.06 -10.27 13.48
CA ASN A 230 -6.16 -9.83 14.34
C ASN A 230 -7.07 -8.77 13.67
N ILE A 231 -6.49 -7.81 12.93
CA ILE A 231 -7.26 -6.79 12.19
C ILE A 231 -8.15 -7.46 11.14
N LEU A 232 -7.58 -8.37 10.34
CA LEU A 232 -8.29 -9.06 9.28
C LEU A 232 -9.36 -10.02 9.83
N GLU A 233 -9.09 -10.72 10.93
CA GLU A 233 -10.07 -11.61 11.56
C GLU A 233 -11.24 -10.85 12.18
N LYS A 234 -10.97 -9.71 12.85
CA LYS A 234 -12.03 -8.87 13.39
C LYS A 234 -12.95 -8.34 12.29
N SER A 235 -12.38 -7.95 11.15
CA SER A 235 -13.16 -7.52 10.00
C SER A 235 -14.02 -8.63 9.39
N ASN A 236 -13.59 -9.89 9.56
CA ASN A 236 -14.31 -11.06 9.07
C ASN A 236 -15.46 -11.47 10.02
N SER A 237 -15.35 -11.24 11.33
CA SER A 237 -16.40 -11.56 12.29
C SER A 237 -17.65 -10.68 12.17
N ASP A 238 -17.51 -9.46 11.63
CA ASP A 238 -18.64 -8.56 11.36
C ASP A 238 -19.41 -8.96 10.09
N ALA A 239 -18.85 -9.86 9.26
CA ALA A 239 -19.44 -10.42 8.05
C ALA A 239 -19.77 -11.93 8.23
N SER A 240 -20.58 -12.27 9.23
CA SER A 240 -21.23 -13.57 9.44
C SER A 240 -20.42 -14.84 9.10
N LEU A 241 -19.76 -15.45 10.10
CA LEU A 241 -19.74 -16.90 10.32
C LEU A 241 -19.30 -17.19 11.77
N SER A 242 -20.27 -17.63 12.57
CA SER A 242 -20.10 -18.14 13.93
C SER A 242 -19.30 -19.45 13.97
N SER A 243 -18.53 -19.63 15.05
CA SER A 243 -18.06 -20.91 15.64
C SER A 243 -16.88 -21.67 15.03
N TYR A 244 -15.87 -21.04 14.42
CA TYR A 244 -14.68 -21.79 13.93
C TYR A 244 -13.28 -21.27 14.33
N SER A 245 -13.11 -20.09 14.96
CA SER A 245 -11.76 -19.49 15.09
C SER A 245 -11.24 -19.16 16.50
N SER A 246 -12.04 -19.20 17.57
CA SER A 246 -11.49 -18.89 18.91
C SER A 246 -10.66 -20.05 19.47
N GLU A 247 -11.16 -21.30 19.37
CA GLU A 247 -10.53 -22.45 20.00
C GLU A 247 -9.29 -22.96 19.23
N ARG A 248 -9.34 -22.99 17.89
CA ARG A 248 -8.19 -23.39 17.06
C ARG A 248 -7.04 -22.38 17.05
N MET A 249 -7.32 -21.08 17.21
CA MET A 249 -6.31 -20.04 17.19
C MET A 249 -5.49 -20.00 18.49
N THR A 250 -6.13 -20.21 19.64
CA THR A 250 -5.43 -20.39 20.93
C THR A 250 -4.51 -21.61 20.88
N LEU A 251 -4.99 -22.72 20.31
CA LEU A 251 -4.23 -23.97 20.17
C LEU A 251 -2.95 -23.82 19.33
N THR A 252 -2.95 -23.00 18.27
CA THR A 252 -1.75 -22.78 17.44
C THR A 252 -0.70 -21.87 18.10
N HIS A 253 -1.13 -20.83 18.82
CA HIS A 253 -0.19 -19.94 19.53
C HIS A 253 0.46 -20.65 20.73
N GLU A 254 -0.31 -21.45 21.46
CA GLU A 254 0.23 -22.27 22.55
C GLU A 254 1.10 -23.42 22.04
N ALA A 255 0.74 -24.05 20.91
CA ALA A 255 1.58 -25.07 20.25
C ALA A 255 2.98 -24.53 19.94
N LEU A 256 3.07 -23.37 19.29
CA LEU A 256 4.34 -22.74 18.91
C LEU A 256 5.15 -22.30 20.13
N ARG A 257 4.49 -21.79 21.18
CA ARG A 257 5.14 -21.46 22.45
C ARG A 257 5.75 -22.70 23.12
N ILE A 258 5.02 -23.81 23.14
CA ILE A 258 5.47 -25.09 23.70
C ILE A 258 6.64 -25.65 22.89
N GLU A 259 6.56 -25.63 21.56
CA GLU A 259 7.63 -26.05 20.67
C GLU A 259 8.93 -25.27 20.93
N SER A 260 8.83 -23.95 21.12
CA SER A 260 9.99 -23.09 21.44
C SER A 260 10.64 -23.43 22.79
N ILE A 261 9.86 -23.84 23.79
CA ILE A 261 10.37 -24.25 25.12
C ILE A 261 11.14 -25.56 24.98
N PHE A 262 10.57 -26.55 24.30
CA PHE A 262 11.23 -27.85 24.12
C PHE A 262 12.49 -27.77 23.27
N TYR A 263 12.47 -26.95 22.22
CA TYR A 263 13.64 -26.70 21.39
C TYR A 263 14.81 -26.10 22.19
N ARG A 264 14.54 -25.20 23.15
CA ARG A 264 15.55 -24.61 24.05
C ARG A 264 16.29 -25.67 24.90
N TYR A 265 15.66 -26.81 25.15
CA TYR A 265 16.25 -27.93 25.89
C TYR A 265 16.74 -29.07 24.98
N GLY A 266 16.75 -28.87 23.66
CA GLY A 266 17.18 -29.86 22.67
C GLY A 266 16.21 -31.02 22.48
N ILE A 267 14.93 -30.83 22.86
CA ILE A 267 13.89 -31.86 22.81
C ILE A 267 13.00 -31.64 21.58
N TYR A 268 12.90 -32.67 20.72
CA TYR A 268 12.12 -32.60 19.48
C TYR A 268 10.85 -33.45 19.57
N LEU A 269 9.67 -32.81 19.61
CA LEU A 269 8.39 -33.51 19.68
C LEU A 269 7.78 -33.69 18.29
N PRO A 270 7.28 -34.89 17.93
CA PRO A 270 6.53 -35.08 16.69
C PRO A 270 5.16 -34.36 16.75
N ALA A 271 4.71 -33.85 15.61
CA ALA A 271 3.56 -32.95 15.48
C ALA A 271 2.24 -33.50 16.09
N ASN A 272 2.04 -34.81 16.05
CA ASN A 272 0.88 -35.48 16.65
C ASN A 272 0.83 -35.36 18.19
N LYS A 273 1.99 -35.27 18.85
CA LYS A 273 2.08 -35.07 20.31
C LYS A 273 1.89 -33.61 20.70
N ILE A 274 2.32 -32.67 19.86
CA ILE A 274 2.09 -31.23 20.07
C ILE A 274 0.57 -30.95 20.09
N ASN A 275 -0.16 -31.49 19.12
CA ASN A 275 -1.63 -31.38 19.05
C ASN A 275 -2.36 -32.02 20.24
N PHE A 276 -1.78 -33.03 20.87
CA PHE A 276 -2.34 -33.64 22.07
C PHE A 276 -2.09 -32.77 23.31
N ILE A 277 -0.88 -32.26 23.49
CA ILE A 277 -0.52 -31.41 24.64
C ILE A 277 -1.39 -30.15 24.67
N THR A 278 -1.69 -29.57 23.51
CA THR A 278 -2.53 -28.38 23.41
C THR A 278 -4.01 -28.63 23.75
N ARG A 279 -4.48 -29.89 23.67
CA ARG A 279 -5.84 -30.28 24.06
C ARG A 279 -6.07 -30.37 25.57
N TYR A 280 -5.01 -30.40 26.40
CA TYR A 280 -5.12 -30.59 27.85
C TYR A 280 -4.32 -29.52 28.61
N PRO A 281 -4.94 -28.41 29.02
CA PRO A 281 -4.28 -27.25 29.66
C PRO A 281 -3.47 -27.59 30.92
N ILE A 282 -3.89 -28.62 31.66
CA ILE A 282 -3.20 -29.11 32.86
C ILE A 282 -1.80 -29.65 32.52
N ILE A 283 -1.66 -30.31 31.36
CA ILE A 283 -0.37 -30.85 30.89
C ILE A 283 0.61 -29.69 30.65
N ILE A 284 0.12 -28.58 30.10
CA ILE A 284 0.92 -27.37 29.79
C ILE A 284 1.46 -26.70 31.06
N LEU A 285 0.70 -26.68 32.15
CA LEU A 285 1.11 -26.05 33.41
C LEU A 285 2.22 -26.83 34.14
N ILE A 286 2.22 -28.16 34.00
CA ILE A 286 3.10 -29.05 34.77
C ILE A 286 4.38 -29.39 33.97
N LEU A 287 4.29 -29.48 32.64
CA LEU A 287 5.39 -29.91 31.77
C LEU A 287 6.67 -29.07 31.90
N PRO A 288 6.64 -27.72 31.91
CA PRO A 288 7.85 -26.91 31.99
C PRO A 288 8.63 -27.16 33.28
N SER A 289 7.91 -27.28 34.41
CA SER A 289 8.50 -27.60 35.72
C SER A 289 9.07 -29.01 35.76
N LEU A 290 8.39 -29.97 35.12
CA LEU A 290 8.86 -31.35 35.00
C LEU A 290 10.14 -31.45 34.15
N VAL A 291 10.19 -30.76 33.00
CA VAL A 291 11.34 -30.72 32.09
C VAL A 291 12.53 -30.00 32.75
N ALA A 292 12.28 -28.88 33.45
CA ALA A 292 13.30 -28.18 34.22
C ALA A 292 13.82 -29.03 35.40
N GLY A 293 12.95 -29.77 36.08
CA GLY A 293 13.32 -30.71 37.13
C GLY A 293 14.21 -31.84 36.60
N LEU A 294 13.80 -32.50 35.53
CA LEU A 294 14.56 -33.61 34.93
C LEU A 294 15.92 -33.16 34.38
N THR A 295 15.98 -32.02 33.69
CA THR A 295 17.24 -31.46 33.19
C THR A 295 18.14 -30.88 34.30
N GLY A 296 17.55 -30.39 35.39
CA GLY A 296 18.25 -29.95 36.60
C GLY A 296 18.86 -31.11 37.40
N ILE A 297 18.18 -32.25 37.46
CA ILE A 297 18.68 -33.50 38.06
C ILE A 297 19.90 -34.01 37.28
N VAL A 298 19.86 -33.97 35.94
CA VAL A 298 20.98 -34.38 35.06
C VAL A 298 22.25 -33.53 35.27
N LYS A 299 22.11 -32.27 35.74
CA LYS A 299 23.27 -31.42 36.06
C LYS A 299 23.86 -31.65 37.45
N LYS A 300 23.14 -32.29 38.38
CA LYS A 300 23.54 -32.39 39.79
C LYS A 300 24.14 -33.74 40.17
N ASP A 301 23.79 -34.82 39.47
CA ASP A 301 24.29 -36.17 39.78
C ASP A 301 25.07 -36.79 38.61
N VAL A 302 26.12 -37.54 38.96
CA VAL A 302 27.07 -38.23 38.06
C VAL A 302 26.42 -39.46 37.40
N PHE A 303 25.35 -39.23 36.65
CA PHE A 303 24.90 -40.17 35.63
C PHE A 303 24.74 -39.40 34.33
N LEU A 304 25.60 -39.73 33.36
CA LEU A 304 25.49 -39.32 31.96
C LEU A 304 24.22 -39.94 31.36
N VAL A 305 23.05 -39.42 31.75
CA VAL A 305 21.82 -39.62 31.00
C VAL A 305 21.98 -38.75 29.77
N SER A 306 22.32 -39.38 28.64
CA SER A 306 22.44 -38.67 27.38
C SER A 306 21.14 -37.90 27.09
N ALA A 307 21.22 -36.76 26.41
CA ALA A 307 20.04 -36.00 26.02
C ALA A 307 18.99 -36.88 25.30
N GLY A 308 19.45 -37.94 24.59
CA GLY A 308 18.59 -38.95 23.97
C GLY A 308 17.79 -39.83 24.95
N ALA A 309 18.32 -40.14 26.13
CA ALA A 309 17.60 -40.89 27.16
C ALA A 309 16.52 -40.04 27.85
N VAL A 310 16.78 -38.75 28.09
CA VAL A 310 15.77 -37.79 28.58
C VAL A 310 14.66 -37.60 27.54
N GLN A 311 15.04 -37.50 26.27
CA GLN A 311 14.12 -37.42 25.13
C GLN A 311 13.17 -38.61 25.08
N LEU A 312 13.72 -39.83 25.15
CA LEU A 312 12.92 -41.07 25.13
C LEU A 312 11.98 -41.15 26.34
N PHE A 313 12.45 -40.76 27.53
CA PHE A 313 11.63 -40.79 28.74
C PHE A 313 10.43 -39.84 28.66
N ILE A 314 10.63 -38.61 28.17
CA ILE A 314 9.55 -37.63 27.95
C ILE A 314 8.58 -38.13 26.88
N ILE A 315 9.07 -38.69 25.78
CA ILE A 315 8.25 -39.29 24.72
C ILE A 315 7.39 -40.44 25.28
N VAL A 316 7.95 -41.28 26.15
CA VAL A 316 7.22 -42.41 26.76
C VAL A 316 6.13 -41.90 27.71
N ILE A 317 6.42 -40.96 28.61
CA ILE A 317 5.41 -40.35 29.49
C ILE A 317 4.27 -39.74 28.67
N LEU A 318 4.58 -38.97 27.63
CA LEU A 318 3.57 -38.38 26.76
C LEU A 318 2.74 -39.46 26.04
N SER A 319 3.36 -40.58 25.63
CA SER A 319 2.61 -41.68 24.99
C SER A 319 1.68 -42.38 25.98
N ILE A 320 2.10 -42.57 27.22
CA ILE A 320 1.27 -43.14 28.29
C ILE A 320 0.09 -42.21 28.60
N LEU A 321 0.34 -40.91 28.71
CA LEU A 321 -0.73 -39.91 28.91
C LEU A 321 -1.72 -39.90 27.74
N ILE A 322 -1.24 -40.05 26.50
CA ILE A 322 -2.10 -40.20 25.31
C ILE A 322 -2.97 -41.45 25.41
N ILE A 323 -2.42 -42.58 25.85
CA ILE A 323 -3.20 -43.83 25.97
C ILE A 323 -4.22 -43.73 27.11
N VAL A 324 -3.84 -43.14 28.26
CA VAL A 324 -4.70 -43.05 29.45
C VAL A 324 -5.83 -42.03 29.28
N PHE A 325 -5.59 -40.91 28.59
CA PHE A 325 -6.55 -39.82 28.43
C PHE A 325 -7.14 -39.69 27.01
N GLY A 326 -6.61 -40.43 26.03
CA GLY A 326 -7.02 -40.36 24.63
C GLY A 326 -8.18 -41.29 24.24
N ASP A 327 -8.55 -42.25 25.10
CA ASP A 327 -9.66 -43.19 24.86
C ASP A 327 -11.01 -42.71 25.42
N SER A 328 -11.12 -41.46 25.89
CA SER A 328 -12.39 -40.87 26.31
C SER A 328 -12.98 -39.94 25.24
N SER A 329 -13.15 -40.46 24.02
CA SER A 329 -14.02 -39.88 22.99
C SER A 329 -15.04 -40.91 22.52
#